data_AF-A0AAD9R6K5-F1
#
_entry.id   AF-A0AAD9R6K5-F1
#
_cell.length_a   1.000
_cell.length_b   1.000
_cell.length_c   1.000
_cell.angle_alpha   90.00
_cell.angle_beta   90.00
_cell.angle_gamma   90.00
#
_symmetry.space_group_name_H-M   'P 1'
#
loop_
_entity.id
_entity.type
_entity.pdbx_description
1 polymer ?
#
loop_
_entity_poly.entity_id
_entity_poly.type
_entity_poly.pdbx_seq_one_letter_code
_entity_poly.pdbx_strand_id
1 'polypeptide(L)'
;MGSAPSPLCCCEYRNVEGQRTHIFAFCCECDELDNAVDQCLKGKRVPREKLRQICLVVSDRIRIPWIEGARKVELDVFVPLLFLSGSLYFACYGLIFSVLTFVYTPLFVLIYYFYVLNQRKRTWFFVSWALFSLVGTFGCFLVHVSPYYSYIQSVIVSSGFIVVLLLYLRVVFSRSFLDAYTLDLKPLQNGVPKLNGKDFQDLTCCFCTKGPFNRSKHCRICGYCVPRSDHHCVWSSIVFVASWYAIMFIFGMSSLLLQQLTFISFNLTGDEWRRSSRNKPLWEVLWKHQYNRGLIRNWRDFLCLRERTSVKSEELV
;
A
#
# COMPACT_ATOMS: atom_id res chain seq x y z
N MET A 1 46.18 15.88 2.15
CA MET A 1 45.01 16.61 2.70
C MET A 1 43.95 16.66 1.61
N GLY A 2 42.97 15.76 1.63
CA GLY A 2 41.86 15.79 0.67
C GLY A 2 40.87 16.87 1.10
N SER A 3 40.78 17.95 0.33
CA SER A 3 39.76 18.99 0.53
C SER A 3 38.38 18.35 0.57
N ALA A 4 37.61 18.63 1.63
CA ALA A 4 36.21 18.21 1.72
C ALA A 4 35.47 18.68 0.45
N PRO A 5 34.66 17.83 -0.19
CA PRO A 5 33.96 18.20 -1.41
C PRO A 5 33.01 19.38 -1.12
N SER A 6 33.09 20.43 -1.96
CA SER A 6 32.17 21.57 -1.90
C SER A 6 30.70 21.12 -1.98
N PRO A 7 29.78 21.75 -1.24
CA PRO A 7 28.37 21.39 -1.25
C PRO A 7 27.77 21.46 -2.67
N LEU A 8 26.95 20.49 -3.03
CA LEU A 8 26.25 20.43 -4.31
C LEU A 8 25.06 21.38 -4.30
N CYS A 9 24.82 22.12 -5.39
CA CYS A 9 23.58 22.85 -5.57
C CYS A 9 22.43 21.90 -5.92
N CYS A 10 21.19 22.36 -5.78
CA CYS A 10 20.02 21.50 -5.85
C CYS A 10 19.82 20.72 -7.16
N CYS A 11 20.39 21.22 -8.25
CA CYS A 11 20.32 20.63 -9.59
C CYS A 11 21.62 19.92 -10.02
N GLU A 12 22.59 19.81 -9.12
CA GLU A 12 23.89 19.20 -9.38
C GLU A 12 24.01 17.84 -8.71
N TYR A 13 24.77 16.95 -9.34
CA TYR A 13 25.08 15.65 -8.78
C TYR A 13 26.45 15.16 -9.23
N ARG A 14 26.92 14.07 -8.62
CA ARG A 14 28.08 13.32 -9.12
C ARG A 14 27.61 12.14 -9.95
N ASN A 15 28.10 12.06 -11.18
CA ASN A 15 27.83 10.94 -12.09
C ASN A 15 28.54 9.66 -11.63
N VAL A 16 28.34 8.56 -12.37
CA VAL A 16 28.96 7.25 -12.08
C VAL A 16 30.51 7.32 -12.09
N GLU A 17 31.08 8.28 -12.81
CA GLU A 17 32.52 8.53 -12.92
C GLU A 17 33.04 9.46 -11.81
N GLY A 18 32.17 9.94 -10.91
CA GLY A 18 32.52 10.80 -9.78
C GLY A 18 32.63 12.29 -10.11
N GLN A 19 32.37 12.69 -11.35
CA GLN A 19 32.43 14.08 -11.84
C GLN A 19 31.14 14.85 -11.52
N ARG A 20 31.27 16.14 -11.24
CA ARG A 20 30.14 17.05 -10.96
C ARG A 20 29.43 17.40 -12.27
N THR A 21 28.14 17.12 -12.35
CA THR A 21 27.29 17.30 -13.54
C THR A 21 25.94 17.89 -13.13
N HIS A 22 25.21 18.46 -14.11
CA HIS A 22 23.94 19.16 -13.91
C HIS A 22 22.77 18.40 -14.55
N ILE A 23 21.56 18.46 -13.96
CA ILE A 23 20.37 17.76 -14.49
C ILE A 23 20.08 18.13 -15.96
N PHE A 24 20.21 19.41 -16.32
CA PHE A 24 19.94 19.87 -17.70
C PHE A 24 20.97 19.40 -18.74
N ALA A 25 22.10 18.80 -18.34
CA ALA A 25 23.00 18.14 -19.28
C ALA A 25 22.44 16.81 -19.83
N PHE A 26 21.22 16.41 -19.41
CA PHE A 26 20.52 15.20 -19.86
C PHE A 26 20.58 15.03 -21.39
N CYS A 27 20.30 16.09 -22.16
CA CYS A 27 20.26 16.07 -23.62
C CYS A 27 21.56 16.49 -24.33
N CYS A 28 22.58 16.97 -23.61
CA CYS A 28 23.73 17.65 -24.25
C CYS A 28 25.00 16.79 -24.38
N GLU A 29 25.03 15.59 -23.80
CA GLU A 29 26.24 14.74 -23.79
C GLU A 29 25.89 13.24 -23.91
N CYS A 30 25.05 12.84 -24.86
CA CYS A 30 24.76 11.42 -25.06
C CYS A 30 24.79 10.99 -26.52
N ASP A 31 25.96 11.19 -27.17
CA ASP A 31 26.24 10.73 -28.53
C ASP A 31 25.90 9.23 -28.72
N GLU A 32 26.02 8.41 -27.67
CA GLU A 32 25.66 7.00 -27.72
C GLU A 32 24.14 6.73 -27.74
N LEU A 33 23.34 7.53 -27.02
CA LEU A 33 21.88 7.43 -27.05
C LEU A 33 21.37 7.90 -28.41
N ASP A 34 21.89 9.03 -28.90
CA ASP A 34 21.53 9.57 -30.21
C ASP A 34 21.87 8.56 -31.32
N ASN A 35 23.09 8.00 -31.32
CA ASN A 35 23.47 6.95 -32.28
C ASN A 35 22.61 5.68 -32.18
N ALA A 36 22.17 5.30 -30.98
CA ALA A 36 21.29 4.13 -30.80
C ALA A 36 19.87 4.39 -31.34
N VAL A 37 19.32 5.58 -31.10
CA VAL A 37 18.04 6.02 -31.68
C VAL A 37 18.15 6.08 -33.21
N ASP A 38 19.24 6.63 -33.72
CA ASP A 38 19.53 6.72 -35.16
C ASP A 38 19.64 5.35 -35.83
N GLN A 39 20.32 4.40 -35.19
CA GLN A 39 20.37 3.02 -35.65
C GLN A 39 19.01 2.34 -35.64
N CYS A 40 18.20 2.61 -34.61
CA CYS A 40 16.84 2.07 -34.51
C CYS A 40 15.93 2.64 -35.61
N LEU A 41 15.98 3.94 -35.87
CA LEU A 41 15.27 4.61 -36.96
C LEU A 41 15.72 4.10 -38.35
N LYS A 42 17.00 3.78 -38.50
CA LYS A 42 17.58 3.15 -39.72
C LYS A 42 17.32 1.63 -39.80
N GLY A 43 16.51 1.06 -38.90
CA GLY A 43 16.14 -0.36 -38.89
C GLY A 43 17.25 -1.34 -38.48
N LYS A 44 18.36 -0.84 -37.92
CA LYS A 44 19.50 -1.67 -37.49
C LYS A 44 19.32 -2.12 -36.03
N ARG A 45 19.70 -3.36 -35.72
CA ARG A 45 19.66 -3.88 -34.34
C ARG A 45 20.81 -3.32 -33.52
N VAL A 46 20.47 -2.71 -32.37
CA VAL A 46 21.43 -2.28 -31.37
C VAL A 46 21.81 -3.47 -30.46
N PRO A 47 23.10 -3.72 -30.20
CA PRO A 47 23.55 -4.78 -29.29
C PRO A 47 22.99 -4.62 -27.87
N ARG A 48 22.63 -5.74 -27.22
CA ARG A 48 22.05 -5.73 -25.86
C ARG A 48 22.97 -5.10 -24.80
N GLU A 49 24.28 -5.25 -24.92
CA GLU A 49 25.21 -4.64 -23.96
C GLU A 49 25.23 -3.11 -24.08
N LYS A 50 25.17 -2.57 -25.31
CA LYS A 50 25.05 -1.12 -25.55
C LYS A 50 23.74 -0.57 -24.99
N LEU A 51 22.62 -1.25 -25.21
CA LEU A 51 21.34 -0.86 -24.61
C LEU A 51 21.38 -0.86 -23.08
N ARG A 52 22.11 -1.80 -22.48
CA ARG A 52 22.29 -1.86 -21.02
C ARG A 52 23.09 -0.68 -20.50
N GLN A 53 24.20 -0.33 -21.17
CA GLN A 53 25.00 0.85 -20.85
C GLN A 53 24.20 2.14 -21.00
N ILE A 54 23.47 2.30 -22.10
CA ILE A 54 22.59 3.45 -22.32
C ILE A 54 21.52 3.53 -21.22
N CYS A 55 20.84 2.44 -20.88
CA CYS A 55 19.87 2.41 -19.79
C CYS A 55 20.49 2.77 -18.43
N LEU A 56 21.74 2.38 -18.17
CA LEU A 56 22.45 2.74 -16.94
C LEU A 56 22.74 4.24 -16.89
N VAL A 57 23.22 4.83 -17.98
CA VAL A 57 23.50 6.27 -18.09
C VAL A 57 22.21 7.08 -18.01
N VAL A 58 21.18 6.72 -18.78
CA VAL A 58 19.86 7.37 -18.75
C VAL A 58 19.24 7.27 -17.35
N SER A 59 19.24 6.09 -16.74
CA SER A 59 18.74 5.93 -15.37
C SER A 59 19.54 6.74 -14.36
N ASP A 60 20.84 6.98 -14.60
CA ASP A 60 21.66 7.83 -13.72
C ASP A 60 21.37 9.31 -13.89
N ARG A 61 20.98 9.75 -15.09
CA ARG A 61 20.66 11.15 -15.40
C ARG A 61 19.22 11.54 -15.03
N ILE A 62 18.29 10.58 -14.89
CA ILE A 62 16.93 10.84 -14.38
C ILE A 62 17.00 11.13 -12.87
N ARG A 63 17.05 12.42 -12.53
CA ARG A 63 17.10 12.93 -11.15
C ARG A 63 16.16 14.12 -10.96
N ILE A 64 15.64 14.28 -9.74
CA ILE A 64 14.81 15.43 -9.36
C ILE A 64 15.68 16.41 -8.55
N PRO A 65 15.57 17.72 -8.79
CA PRO A 65 16.30 18.72 -8.00
C PRO A 65 15.88 18.64 -6.52
N TRP A 66 16.88 18.61 -5.63
CA TRP A 66 16.65 18.50 -4.18
C TRP A 66 17.60 19.39 -3.40
N ILE A 67 17.24 19.82 -2.20
CA ILE A 67 17.97 20.87 -1.44
C ILE A 67 19.46 20.53 -1.22
N GLU A 68 19.81 19.25 -1.11
CA GLU A 68 21.18 18.76 -0.90
C GLU A 68 21.83 18.16 -2.16
N GLY A 69 21.31 18.49 -3.35
CA GLY A 69 21.78 17.96 -4.64
C GLY A 69 20.78 17.00 -5.30
N ALA A 70 20.90 16.85 -6.63
CA ALA A 70 19.90 16.13 -7.41
C ALA A 70 19.80 14.65 -7.03
N ARG A 71 18.60 14.21 -6.66
CA ARG A 71 18.34 12.86 -6.15
C ARG A 71 17.89 11.95 -7.29
N LYS A 72 18.56 10.80 -7.43
CA LYS A 72 18.25 9.78 -8.43
C LYS A 72 16.84 9.24 -8.23
N VAL A 73 16.04 9.25 -9.31
CA VAL A 73 14.70 8.66 -9.30
C VAL A 73 14.79 7.29 -9.92
N GLU A 74 14.41 6.26 -9.16
CA GLU A 74 14.30 4.91 -9.69
C GLU A 74 13.02 4.80 -10.53
N LEU A 75 13.12 4.27 -11.76
CA LEU A 75 11.98 4.04 -12.65
C LEU A 75 10.87 3.20 -11.99
N ASP A 76 11.23 2.39 -10.99
CA ASP A 76 10.32 1.60 -10.16
C ASP A 76 9.23 2.44 -9.47
N VAL A 77 9.43 3.76 -9.30
CA VAL A 77 8.43 4.68 -8.75
C VAL A 77 7.30 4.94 -9.74
N PHE A 78 7.60 5.02 -11.04
CA PHE A 78 6.63 5.36 -12.08
C PHE A 78 5.79 4.16 -12.52
N VAL A 79 6.32 2.94 -12.43
CA VAL A 79 5.62 1.72 -12.86
C VAL A 79 4.27 1.57 -12.15
N PRO A 80 4.16 1.63 -10.80
CA PRO A 80 2.88 1.59 -10.11
C PRO A 80 1.93 2.72 -10.49
N LEU A 81 2.45 3.94 -10.69
CA LEU A 81 1.63 5.10 -10.99
C LEU A 81 0.91 4.95 -12.34
N LEU A 82 1.66 4.56 -13.38
CA LEU A 82 1.10 4.32 -14.71
C LEU A 82 0.20 3.09 -14.73
N PHE A 83 0.65 2.00 -14.09
CA PHE A 83 -0.11 0.76 -14.04
C PHE A 83 -1.45 0.95 -13.32
N LEU A 84 -1.45 1.48 -12.10
CA LEU A 84 -2.66 1.68 -11.32
C LEU A 84 -3.63 2.67 -11.98
N SER A 85 -3.12 3.77 -12.56
CA SER A 85 -3.97 4.72 -13.28
C SER A 85 -4.66 4.05 -14.46
N GLY A 86 -3.91 3.32 -15.30
CA GLY A 86 -4.47 2.59 -16.42
C GLY A 86 -5.44 1.51 -15.97
N SER A 87 -5.09 0.75 -14.93
CA SER A 87 -5.94 -0.32 -14.41
C SER A 87 -7.28 0.18 -13.87
N LEU A 88 -7.26 1.27 -13.11
CA LEU A 88 -8.48 1.88 -12.58
C LEU A 88 -9.35 2.47 -13.70
N TYR A 89 -8.72 3.08 -14.71
CA TYR A 89 -9.41 3.56 -15.91
C TYR A 89 -10.09 2.42 -16.67
N PHE A 90 -9.44 1.28 -16.85
CA PHE A 90 -10.09 0.12 -17.48
C PHE A 90 -11.20 -0.46 -16.60
N ALA A 91 -10.98 -0.55 -15.28
CA ALA A 91 -11.94 -1.13 -14.36
C ALA A 91 -13.28 -0.37 -14.35
N CYS A 92 -13.28 0.96 -14.56
CA CYS A 92 -14.49 1.77 -14.49
C CYS A 92 -15.47 1.58 -15.66
N TYR A 93 -15.07 0.91 -16.76
CA TYR A 93 -15.94 0.66 -17.91
C TYR A 93 -17.05 -0.38 -17.67
N GLY A 94 -16.96 -1.16 -16.59
CA GLY A 94 -18.00 -2.11 -16.21
C GLY A 94 -17.50 -3.29 -15.40
N LEU A 95 -18.43 -4.17 -15.00
CA LEU A 95 -18.16 -5.31 -14.13
C LEU A 95 -17.14 -6.28 -14.75
N ILE A 96 -17.26 -6.58 -16.05
CA ILE A 96 -16.34 -7.50 -16.74
C ILE A 96 -14.90 -6.96 -16.67
N PHE A 97 -14.69 -5.69 -16.98
CA PHE A 97 -13.37 -5.06 -16.93
C PHE A 97 -12.82 -4.96 -15.50
N SER A 98 -13.70 -4.76 -14.50
CA SER A 98 -13.32 -4.84 -13.10
C SER A 98 -12.84 -6.24 -12.70
N VAL A 99 -13.55 -7.30 -13.10
CA VAL A 99 -13.15 -8.69 -12.84
C VAL A 99 -11.82 -9.02 -13.54
N LEU A 100 -11.67 -8.63 -14.81
CA LEU A 100 -10.41 -8.79 -15.53
C LEU A 100 -9.26 -8.06 -14.82
N THR A 101 -9.50 -6.84 -14.34
CA THR A 101 -8.52 -6.05 -13.56
C THR A 101 -8.12 -6.73 -12.26
N PHE A 102 -9.09 -7.31 -11.55
CA PHE A 102 -8.81 -8.08 -10.36
C PHE A 102 -7.93 -9.31 -10.62
N VAL A 103 -8.09 -9.97 -11.77
CA VAL A 103 -7.29 -11.15 -12.14
C VAL A 103 -5.90 -10.78 -12.65
N TYR A 104 -5.76 -9.81 -13.55
CA TYR A 104 -4.44 -9.51 -14.14
C TYR A 104 -3.53 -8.75 -13.17
N THR A 105 -4.06 -7.96 -12.23
CA THR A 105 -3.25 -7.21 -11.26
C THR A 105 -2.29 -8.09 -10.44
N PRO A 106 -2.74 -9.16 -9.76
CA PRO A 106 -1.83 -10.06 -9.03
C PRO A 106 -0.88 -10.81 -9.97
N LEU A 107 -1.33 -11.19 -11.17
CA LEU A 107 -0.46 -11.82 -12.17
C LEU A 107 0.67 -10.88 -12.61
N PHE A 108 0.35 -9.61 -12.87
CA PHE A 108 1.34 -8.57 -13.19
C PHE A 108 2.35 -8.41 -12.06
N VAL A 109 1.89 -8.27 -10.81
CA VAL A 109 2.80 -8.15 -9.65
C VAL A 109 3.67 -9.38 -9.50
N LEU A 110 3.14 -10.59 -9.71
CA LEU A 110 3.89 -11.84 -9.63
C LEU A 110 4.96 -11.94 -10.72
N ILE A 111 4.60 -11.66 -11.97
CA ILE A 111 5.52 -11.63 -13.11
C ILE A 111 6.60 -10.56 -12.88
N TYR A 112 6.19 -9.33 -12.55
CA TYR A 112 7.11 -8.23 -12.25
C TYR A 112 8.03 -8.57 -11.09
N TYR A 113 7.52 -9.29 -10.08
CA TYR A 113 8.32 -9.78 -8.97
C TYR A 113 9.43 -10.73 -9.43
N PHE A 114 9.09 -11.78 -10.18
CA PHE A 114 10.07 -12.78 -10.62
C PHE A 114 11.13 -12.19 -11.56
N TYR A 115 10.72 -11.36 -12.52
CA TYR A 115 11.63 -10.84 -13.54
C TYR A 115 12.42 -9.60 -13.10
N VAL A 116 11.82 -8.71 -12.30
CA VAL A 116 12.41 -7.42 -11.95
C VAL A 116 12.72 -7.32 -10.46
N LEU A 117 11.73 -7.44 -9.58
CA LEU A 117 11.91 -7.15 -8.15
C LEU A 117 12.89 -8.12 -7.47
N ASN A 118 12.84 -9.42 -7.82
CA ASN A 118 13.71 -10.44 -7.25
C ASN A 118 15.19 -10.26 -7.63
N GLN A 119 15.45 -9.63 -8.79
CA GLN A 119 16.80 -9.32 -9.25
C GLN A 119 17.36 -8.05 -8.62
N ARG A 120 16.50 -7.17 -8.12
CA ARG A 120 16.89 -5.91 -7.47
C ARG A 120 17.18 -6.15 -5.99
N LYS A 121 18.08 -5.34 -5.41
CA LYS A 121 18.35 -5.38 -3.96
C LYS A 121 17.35 -4.52 -3.19
N ARG A 122 16.95 -3.40 -3.77
CA ARG A 122 16.04 -2.40 -3.18
C ARG A 122 15.13 -1.88 -4.28
N THR A 123 13.85 -1.70 -3.98
CA THR A 123 12.87 -1.15 -4.91
C THR A 123 11.92 -0.22 -4.18
N TRP A 124 11.56 0.90 -4.82
CA TRP A 124 10.51 1.79 -4.35
C TRP A 124 9.13 1.42 -4.88
N PHE A 125 9.01 0.30 -5.60
CA PHE A 125 7.78 -0.16 -6.24
C PHE A 125 6.60 -0.23 -5.27
N PHE A 126 6.72 -1.01 -4.18
CA PHE A 126 5.62 -1.15 -3.21
C PHE A 126 5.35 0.12 -2.41
N VAL A 127 6.38 0.96 -2.23
CA VAL A 127 6.22 2.26 -1.56
C VAL A 127 5.40 3.20 -2.44
N SER A 128 5.78 3.33 -3.71
CA SER A 128 5.05 4.13 -4.70
C SER A 128 3.63 3.60 -4.91
N TRP A 129 3.46 2.28 -5.02
CA TRP A 129 2.15 1.63 -5.13
C TRP A 129 1.20 2.02 -4.00
N ALA A 130 1.66 1.88 -2.75
CA ALA A 130 0.85 2.19 -1.58
C ALA A 130 0.56 3.69 -1.47
N LEU A 131 1.55 4.55 -1.73
CA LEU A 131 1.37 6.00 -1.70
C LEU A 131 0.37 6.46 -2.77
N PHE A 132 0.51 5.98 -4.01
CA PHE A 132 -0.38 6.32 -5.11
C PHE A 132 -1.80 5.82 -4.85
N SER A 133 -1.94 4.59 -4.34
CA SER A 133 -3.26 4.04 -3.96
C SER A 133 -3.90 4.87 -2.85
N LEU A 134 -3.15 5.24 -1.81
CA LEU A 134 -3.64 6.01 -0.67
C LEU A 134 -4.07 7.43 -1.09
N VAL A 135 -3.18 8.18 -1.76
CA VAL A 135 -3.45 9.55 -2.20
C VAL A 135 -4.51 9.59 -3.30
N GLY A 136 -4.46 8.66 -4.26
CA GLY A 136 -5.42 8.58 -5.37
C GLY A 136 -6.84 8.27 -4.89
N THR A 137 -7.00 7.30 -3.98
CA THR A 137 -8.34 6.99 -3.41
C THR A 137 -8.90 8.16 -2.60
N PHE A 138 -8.06 8.87 -1.84
CA PHE A 138 -8.50 10.08 -1.14
C PHE A 138 -8.83 11.23 -2.09
N GLY A 139 -8.08 11.40 -3.17
CA GLY A 139 -8.40 12.35 -4.24
C GLY A 139 -9.77 12.07 -4.85
N CYS A 140 -10.06 10.80 -5.19
CA CYS A 140 -11.38 10.39 -5.66
C CYS A 140 -12.48 10.67 -4.63
N PHE A 141 -12.22 10.44 -3.35
CA PHE A 141 -13.15 10.80 -2.27
C PHE A 141 -13.44 12.30 -2.25
N LEU A 142 -12.42 13.15 -2.32
CA LEU A 142 -12.60 14.61 -2.31
C LEU A 142 -13.40 15.12 -3.51
N VAL A 143 -13.17 14.56 -4.70
CA VAL A 143 -13.84 15.02 -5.94
C VAL A 143 -15.25 14.47 -6.07
N HIS A 144 -15.45 13.17 -5.81
CA HIS A 144 -16.69 12.49 -6.16
C HIS A 144 -17.62 12.23 -4.97
N VAL A 145 -17.12 12.23 -3.74
CA VAL A 145 -17.91 11.84 -2.55
C VAL A 145 -18.12 13.02 -1.60
N SER A 146 -17.05 13.76 -1.28
CA SER A 146 -17.08 14.88 -0.34
C SER A 146 -18.13 15.96 -0.66
N PRO A 147 -18.43 16.31 -1.94
CA PRO A 147 -19.45 17.31 -2.24
C PRO A 147 -20.89 16.90 -1.86
N TYR A 148 -21.15 15.60 -1.75
CA TYR A 148 -22.49 15.07 -1.43
C TYR A 148 -22.65 14.70 0.05
N TYR A 149 -21.60 14.85 0.85
CA TYR A 149 -21.57 14.45 2.26
C TYR A 149 -21.51 15.68 3.18
N SER A 150 -21.87 15.50 4.45
CA SER A 150 -21.82 16.61 5.40
C SER A 150 -20.38 17.05 5.64
N TYR A 151 -20.17 18.36 5.82
CA TYR A 151 -18.84 18.93 6.09
C TYR A 151 -18.13 18.25 7.26
N ILE A 152 -18.86 17.97 8.35
CA ILE A 152 -18.33 17.31 9.54
C ILE A 152 -17.78 15.91 9.21
N GLN A 153 -18.53 15.11 8.45
CA GLN A 153 -18.09 13.77 8.07
C GLN A 153 -16.87 13.84 7.13
N SER A 154 -16.85 14.79 6.20
CA SER A 154 -15.68 15.00 5.32
C SER A 154 -14.43 15.40 6.11
N VAL A 155 -14.56 16.22 7.15
CA VAL A 155 -13.45 16.57 8.05
C VAL A 155 -12.94 15.35 8.82
N ILE A 156 -13.85 14.50 9.32
CA ILE A 156 -13.47 13.27 10.04
C ILE A 156 -12.69 12.31 9.13
N VAL A 157 -13.16 12.08 7.90
CA VAL A 157 -12.46 11.20 6.95
C VAL A 157 -11.11 11.79 6.56
N SER A 158 -11.05 13.10 6.32
CA SER A 158 -9.82 13.79 5.95
C SER A 158 -8.77 13.76 7.07
N SER A 159 -9.17 13.94 8.33
CA SER A 159 -8.25 13.85 9.46
C SER A 159 -7.71 12.42 9.63
N GLY A 160 -8.56 11.41 9.48
CA GLY A 160 -8.14 10.00 9.45
C GLY A 160 -7.12 9.71 8.36
N PHE A 161 -7.36 10.21 7.13
CA PHE A 161 -6.40 10.11 6.03
C PHE A 161 -5.05 10.74 6.36
N ILE A 162 -5.05 11.97 6.90
CA ILE A 162 -3.81 12.67 7.28
C ILE A 162 -3.02 11.87 8.30
N VAL A 163 -3.68 11.32 9.33
CA VAL A 163 -3.02 10.48 10.34
C VAL A 163 -2.39 9.24 9.69
N VAL A 164 -3.13 8.52 8.84
CA VAL A 164 -2.62 7.34 8.13
C VAL A 164 -1.42 7.71 7.24
N LEU A 165 -1.50 8.81 6.49
CA LEU A 165 -0.41 9.28 5.65
C LEU A 165 0.83 9.64 6.48
N LEU A 166 0.67 10.34 7.60
CA LEU A 166 1.78 10.69 8.50
C LEU A 166 2.44 9.44 9.10
N LEU A 167 1.64 8.47 9.56
CA LEU A 167 2.16 7.19 10.06
C LEU A 167 2.91 6.43 8.96
N TYR A 168 2.37 6.39 7.75
CA TYR A 168 3.00 5.77 6.59
C TYR A 168 4.33 6.44 6.24
N LEU A 169 4.35 7.76 6.11
CA LEU A 169 5.56 8.53 5.82
C LEU A 169 6.59 8.36 6.95
N ARG A 170 6.17 8.36 8.21
CA ARG A 170 7.06 8.05 9.34
C ARG A 170 7.71 6.68 9.17
N VAL A 171 6.98 5.64 8.77
CA VAL A 171 7.54 4.30 8.53
C VAL A 171 8.52 4.32 7.36
N VAL A 172 8.17 4.97 6.25
CA VAL A 172 9.04 5.08 5.07
C VAL A 172 10.34 5.82 5.41
N PHE A 173 10.26 6.95 6.12
CA PHE A 173 11.41 7.77 6.51
C PHE A 173 12.14 7.27 7.76
N SER A 174 11.55 6.39 8.57
CA SER A 174 12.21 5.80 9.74
C SER A 174 13.50 5.09 9.36
N ARG A 175 13.56 4.49 8.17
CA ARG A 175 14.78 3.85 7.65
C ARG A 175 15.86 4.86 7.31
N SER A 176 15.53 5.98 6.67
CA SER A 176 16.51 7.07 6.47
C SER A 176 17.00 7.67 7.78
N PHE A 177 16.14 7.71 8.81
CA PHE A 177 16.51 8.17 10.13
C PHE A 177 17.44 7.18 10.84
N LEU A 178 17.16 5.87 10.77
CA LEU A 178 18.07 4.82 11.23
C LEU A 178 19.40 4.86 10.47
N ASP A 179 19.35 5.17 9.17
CA ASP A 179 20.54 5.33 8.35
C ASP A 179 21.40 6.53 8.79
N ALA A 180 20.79 7.65 9.17
CA ALA A 180 21.49 8.80 9.74
C ALA A 180 22.09 8.46 11.11
N TYR A 181 21.31 7.83 11.99
CA TYR A 181 21.75 7.44 13.35
C TYR A 181 22.93 6.47 13.34
N THR A 182 22.94 5.50 12.43
CA THR A 182 24.04 4.52 12.29
C THR A 182 25.33 5.13 11.72
N LEU A 183 25.23 6.20 10.92
CA LEU A 183 26.41 6.95 10.46
C LEU A 183 27.02 7.78 11.61
N ASP A 184 26.18 8.30 12.50
CA ASP A 184 26.59 9.11 13.65
C ASP A 184 27.18 8.26 14.80
N LEU A 185 26.93 6.94 14.81
CA LEU A 185 27.54 5.97 15.74
C LEU A 185 28.90 5.44 15.29
N LYS A 186 29.25 5.60 14.00
CA LYS A 186 30.56 5.24 13.46
C LYS A 186 31.78 5.88 14.17
N PRO A 187 31.70 7.08 14.79
CA PRO A 187 32.78 7.66 15.59
C PRO A 187 33.10 6.88 16.87
N LEU A 188 32.13 6.13 17.44
CA LEU A 188 32.29 5.41 18.72
C LEU A 188 33.00 4.06 18.58
N GLN A 189 33.19 3.55 17.36
CA GLN A 189 33.92 2.29 17.13
C GLN A 189 35.43 2.43 17.35
N ASN A 190 35.95 3.65 17.50
CA ASN A 190 37.35 3.91 17.85
C ASN A 190 37.66 3.57 19.33
N GLY A 191 36.66 3.26 20.16
CA GLY A 191 36.81 2.97 21.59
C GLY A 191 36.48 1.54 22.04
N VAL A 192 36.18 0.61 21.13
CA VAL A 192 35.82 -0.77 21.48
C VAL A 192 37.10 -1.61 21.69
N PRO A 193 37.23 -2.38 22.80
CA PRO A 193 38.37 -3.27 23.01
C PRO A 193 38.53 -4.24 21.83
N LYS A 194 39.77 -4.45 21.39
CA LYS A 194 40.13 -5.41 20.34
C LYS A 194 39.69 -6.83 20.75
N LEU A 195 38.49 -7.24 20.37
CA LEU A 195 38.16 -8.67 20.30
C LEU A 195 39.00 -9.31 19.18
N ASN A 196 39.41 -10.56 19.39
CA ASN A 196 40.21 -11.32 18.42
C ASN A 196 39.55 -11.31 17.03
N GLY A 197 40.35 -11.07 15.99
CA GLY A 197 39.87 -10.83 14.63
C GLY A 197 39.03 -11.94 13.99
N LYS A 198 39.01 -13.15 14.57
CA LYS A 198 38.15 -14.27 14.14
C LYS A 198 36.69 -14.09 14.55
N ASP A 199 36.42 -13.63 15.77
CA ASP A 199 35.04 -13.39 16.25
C ASP A 199 34.42 -12.15 15.60
N PHE A 200 35.24 -11.17 15.19
CA PHE A 200 34.76 -9.97 14.52
C PHE A 200 34.37 -10.23 13.04
N GLN A 201 35.09 -11.13 12.35
CA GLN A 201 34.75 -11.51 10.97
C GLN A 201 33.37 -12.17 10.86
N ASP A 202 33.00 -13.00 11.83
CA ASP A 202 31.71 -13.72 11.84
C ASP A 202 30.49 -12.83 12.12
N LEU A 203 30.73 -11.61 12.62
CA LEU A 203 29.69 -10.63 12.92
C LEU A 203 29.53 -9.58 11.81
N THR A 204 30.50 -9.43 10.91
CA THR A 204 30.46 -8.43 9.84
C THR A 204 29.66 -8.89 8.62
N CYS A 205 28.69 -8.09 8.20
CA CYS A 205 27.94 -8.35 6.96
C CYS A 205 28.67 -7.77 5.75
N CYS A 206 29.04 -8.62 4.78
CA CYS A 206 29.71 -8.21 3.53
C CYS A 206 28.88 -7.25 2.64
N PHE A 207 27.57 -7.13 2.89
CA PHE A 207 26.67 -6.23 2.15
C PHE A 207 26.33 -4.94 2.89
N CYS A 208 26.57 -4.88 4.21
CA CYS A 208 26.21 -3.73 5.03
C CYS A 208 27.47 -3.05 5.56
N THR A 209 27.56 -1.74 5.34
CA THR A 209 28.54 -0.88 6.02
C THR A 209 28.11 -0.51 7.45
N LYS A 210 26.96 -1.04 7.90
CA LYS A 210 26.26 -0.76 9.15
C LYS A 210 25.91 -2.09 9.84
N GLY A 211 26.69 -2.43 10.87
CA GLY A 211 26.61 -3.71 11.59
C GLY A 211 28.01 -4.26 11.84
N PRO A 212 28.25 -4.91 12.98
CA PRO A 212 27.39 -6.01 13.44
C PRO A 212 26.33 -5.69 14.50
N PHE A 213 25.22 -6.43 14.49
CA PHE A 213 24.38 -6.64 15.68
C PHE A 213 24.42 -8.13 16.08
N ASN A 214 24.40 -8.43 17.37
CA ASN A 214 24.35 -9.82 17.85
C ASN A 214 23.07 -10.53 17.36
N ARG A 215 23.20 -11.77 16.85
CA ARG A 215 22.12 -12.58 16.25
C ARG A 215 21.34 -11.88 15.12
N SER A 216 22.02 -11.13 14.25
CA SER A 216 21.38 -10.50 13.09
C SER A 216 21.59 -11.27 11.80
N LYS A 217 20.63 -11.20 10.87
CA LYS A 217 20.83 -11.64 9.47
C LYS A 217 20.57 -10.47 8.53
N HIS A 218 21.31 -10.42 7.43
CA HIS A 218 21.07 -9.43 6.39
C HIS A 218 19.78 -9.76 5.64
N CYS A 219 18.79 -8.87 5.70
CA CYS A 219 17.60 -9.01 4.89
C CYS A 219 17.76 -8.19 3.60
N ARG A 220 17.87 -8.87 2.46
CA ARG A 220 17.98 -8.24 1.14
C ARG A 220 16.83 -7.25 0.89
N ILE A 221 15.60 -7.62 1.27
CA ILE A 221 14.39 -6.81 1.06
C ILE A 221 14.39 -5.55 1.96
N CYS A 222 14.83 -5.68 3.22
CA CYS A 222 14.92 -4.55 4.13
C CYS A 222 16.13 -3.65 3.83
N GLY A 223 17.21 -4.22 3.29
CA GLY A 223 18.45 -3.53 2.95
C GLY A 223 19.39 -3.28 4.13
N TYR A 224 19.16 -3.93 5.28
CA TYR A 224 20.01 -3.84 6.48
C TYR A 224 19.99 -5.13 7.29
N CYS A 225 20.93 -5.25 8.25
CA CYS A 225 20.98 -6.36 9.20
C CYS A 225 19.88 -6.21 10.25
N VAL A 226 18.93 -7.15 10.27
CA VAL A 226 17.80 -7.14 11.20
C VAL A 226 18.17 -7.99 12.43
N PRO A 227 18.12 -7.44 13.66
CA PRO A 227 18.42 -8.20 14.87
C PRO A 227 17.35 -9.27 15.12
N ARG A 228 17.78 -10.49 15.49
CA ARG A 228 16.91 -11.66 15.74
C ARG A 228 15.95 -11.98 14.60
N SER A 229 16.39 -11.82 13.35
CA SER A 229 15.55 -12.10 12.19
C SER A 229 15.43 -13.59 11.90
N ASP A 230 14.19 -14.08 11.81
CA ASP A 230 13.89 -15.44 11.33
C ASP A 230 13.78 -15.46 9.81
N HIS A 231 12.76 -14.80 9.26
CA HIS A 231 12.55 -14.63 7.83
C HIS A 231 11.74 -13.35 7.53
N HIS A 232 11.87 -12.79 6.34
CA HIS A 232 11.04 -11.67 5.89
C HIS A 232 9.82 -12.21 5.15
N CYS A 233 8.64 -12.10 5.74
CA CYS A 233 7.39 -12.55 5.13
C CYS A 233 6.64 -11.37 4.51
N VAL A 234 6.56 -11.35 3.19
CA VAL A 234 5.74 -10.36 2.44
C VAL A 234 4.24 -10.57 2.71
N TRP A 235 3.84 -11.82 3.01
CA TRP A 235 2.45 -12.21 3.21
C TRP A 235 1.87 -11.82 4.57
N SER A 236 2.71 -11.42 5.54
CA SER A 236 2.23 -10.98 6.86
C SER A 236 1.23 -9.83 6.74
N SER A 237 1.45 -8.91 5.81
CA SER A 237 0.51 -7.82 5.53
C SER A 237 -0.83 -8.32 4.99
N ILE A 238 -0.82 -9.34 4.14
CA ILE A 238 -2.04 -9.93 3.57
C ILE A 238 -2.84 -10.66 4.65
N VAL A 239 -2.17 -11.46 5.48
CA VAL A 239 -2.83 -12.16 6.60
C VAL A 239 -3.40 -11.16 7.60
N PHE A 240 -2.67 -10.10 7.94
CA PHE A 240 -3.18 -9.04 8.82
C PHE A 240 -4.43 -8.37 8.26
N VAL A 241 -4.39 -7.96 7.00
CA VAL A 241 -5.50 -7.30 6.31
C VAL A 241 -6.70 -8.24 6.16
N ALA A 242 -6.47 -9.49 5.77
CA ALA A 242 -7.53 -10.51 5.64
C ALA A 242 -8.22 -10.79 6.98
N SER A 243 -7.46 -10.89 8.08
CA SER A 243 -8.01 -11.05 9.42
C SER A 243 -8.90 -9.86 9.82
N TRP A 244 -8.48 -8.63 9.54
CA TRP A 244 -9.29 -7.44 9.80
C TRP A 244 -10.58 -7.42 8.98
N TYR A 245 -10.51 -7.73 7.68
CA TYR A 245 -11.71 -7.82 6.86
C TYR A 245 -12.65 -8.92 7.32
N ALA A 246 -12.12 -10.08 7.73
CA ALA A 246 -12.92 -11.16 8.29
C ALA A 246 -13.63 -10.73 9.58
N ILE A 247 -12.94 -10.02 10.49
CA ILE A 247 -13.54 -9.47 11.72
C ILE A 247 -14.66 -8.48 11.38
N MET A 248 -14.43 -7.55 10.45
CA MET A 248 -15.45 -6.57 10.04
C MET A 248 -16.66 -7.25 9.40
N PHE A 249 -16.43 -8.27 8.57
CA PHE A 249 -17.49 -9.06 7.95
C PHE A 249 -18.30 -9.82 9.00
N ILE A 250 -17.63 -10.53 9.92
CA ILE A 250 -18.28 -11.24 11.02
C ILE A 250 -19.11 -10.26 11.85
N PHE A 251 -18.55 -9.12 12.23
CA PHE A 251 -19.26 -8.10 12.99
C PHE A 251 -20.51 -7.59 12.24
N GLY A 252 -20.39 -7.31 10.94
CA GLY A 252 -21.50 -6.91 10.09
C GLY A 252 -22.59 -7.99 10.02
N MET A 253 -22.22 -9.24 9.73
CA MET A 253 -23.16 -10.36 9.66
C MET A 253 -23.82 -10.66 11.00
N SER A 254 -23.07 -10.59 12.10
CA SER A 254 -23.59 -10.71 13.46
C SER A 254 -24.58 -9.59 13.78
N SER A 255 -24.31 -8.35 13.37
CA SER A 255 -25.23 -7.22 13.58
C SER A 255 -26.55 -7.40 12.82
N LEU A 256 -26.49 -7.89 11.56
CA LEU A 256 -27.67 -8.22 10.77
C LEU A 256 -28.45 -9.39 11.38
N LEU A 257 -27.75 -10.42 11.86
CA LEU A 257 -28.39 -11.53 12.55
C LEU A 257 -29.08 -11.05 13.82
N LEU A 258 -28.42 -10.27 14.67
CA LEU A 258 -29.02 -9.67 15.86
C LEU A 258 -30.25 -8.81 15.52
N GLN A 259 -30.19 -8.06 14.41
CA GLN A 259 -31.33 -7.31 13.91
C GLN A 259 -32.50 -8.24 13.54
N GLN A 260 -32.25 -9.34 12.82
CA GLN A 260 -33.29 -10.32 12.48
C GLN A 260 -33.87 -11.01 13.72
N LEU A 261 -33.01 -11.41 14.67
CA LEU A 261 -33.44 -11.99 15.94
C LEU A 261 -34.33 -11.02 16.73
N THR A 262 -33.99 -9.73 16.71
CA THR A 262 -34.80 -8.67 17.34
C THR A 262 -36.15 -8.52 16.63
N PHE A 263 -36.16 -8.48 15.30
CA PHE A 263 -37.39 -8.38 14.51
C PHE A 263 -38.34 -9.54 14.77
N ILE A 264 -37.85 -10.78 14.82
CA ILE A 264 -38.66 -11.96 15.16
C ILE A 264 -39.14 -11.85 16.62
N SER A 265 -38.25 -11.50 17.55
CA SER A 265 -38.55 -11.44 18.98
C SER A 265 -39.65 -10.43 19.32
N PHE A 266 -39.74 -9.33 18.57
CA PHE A 266 -40.76 -8.29 18.77
C PHE A 266 -41.88 -8.32 17.71
N ASN A 267 -41.88 -9.31 16.81
CA ASN A 267 -42.81 -9.43 15.68
C ASN A 267 -42.91 -8.12 14.87
N LEU A 268 -41.74 -7.60 14.48
CA LEU A 268 -41.57 -6.34 13.78
C LEU A 268 -40.98 -6.60 12.39
N THR A 269 -41.56 -5.99 11.36
CA THR A 269 -41.02 -6.08 9.99
C THR A 269 -40.02 -4.97 9.69
N GLY A 270 -39.13 -5.19 8.71
CA GLY A 270 -38.14 -4.19 8.31
C GLY A 270 -38.75 -2.87 7.80
N ASP A 271 -39.93 -2.92 7.19
CA ASP A 271 -40.63 -1.72 6.71
C ASP A 271 -41.29 -0.93 7.84
N GLU A 272 -41.85 -1.61 8.84
CA GLU A 272 -42.38 -1.00 10.06
C GLU A 272 -41.27 -0.37 10.89
N TRP A 273 -40.13 -1.05 10.99
CA TRP A 273 -38.93 -0.53 11.64
C TRP A 273 -38.46 0.76 10.98
N ARG A 274 -38.30 0.80 9.65
CA ARG A 274 -37.86 2.01 8.92
C ARG A 274 -38.84 3.18 9.05
N ARG A 275 -40.15 2.91 9.10
CA ARG A 275 -41.17 3.95 9.28
C ARG A 275 -41.20 4.49 10.70
N SER A 276 -41.08 3.61 11.70
CA SER A 276 -41.22 3.98 13.11
C SER A 276 -39.93 4.58 13.69
N SER A 277 -38.75 4.14 13.25
CA SER A 277 -37.45 4.60 13.76
C SER A 277 -37.10 6.04 13.39
N ARG A 278 -37.79 6.62 12.40
CA ARG A 278 -37.59 8.02 11.99
C ARG A 278 -38.08 9.02 13.04
N ASN A 279 -39.13 8.67 13.78
CA ASN A 279 -39.85 9.61 14.64
C ASN A 279 -39.97 9.16 16.11
N LYS A 280 -39.50 7.95 16.45
CA LYS A 280 -39.62 7.37 17.80
C LYS A 280 -38.31 6.78 18.28
N PRO A 281 -38.02 6.86 19.59
CA PRO A 281 -36.87 6.21 20.18
C PRO A 281 -36.98 4.68 20.07
N LEU A 282 -35.83 4.03 19.95
CA LEU A 282 -35.62 2.59 19.77
C LEU A 282 -36.49 1.72 20.70
N TRP A 283 -36.52 2.07 21.99
CA TRP A 283 -37.24 1.31 23.02
C TRP A 283 -38.77 1.39 22.87
N GLU A 284 -39.28 2.53 22.39
CA GLU A 284 -40.71 2.72 22.19
C GLU A 284 -41.22 1.93 20.98
N VAL A 285 -40.40 1.83 19.93
CA VAL A 285 -40.71 1.00 18.74
C VAL A 285 -40.76 -0.49 19.10
N LEU A 286 -39.85 -0.95 19.97
CA LEU A 286 -39.78 -2.37 20.34
C LEU A 286 -40.86 -2.79 21.35
N TRP A 287 -41.14 -1.97 22.37
CA TRP A 287 -42.02 -2.39 23.48
C TRP A 287 -43.51 -2.14 23.24
N LYS A 288 -43.88 -1.08 22.52
CA LYS A 288 -45.29 -0.70 22.28
C LYS A 288 -45.85 -1.25 20.96
N HIS A 289 -45.20 -2.22 20.34
CA HIS A 289 -45.66 -2.74 19.06
C HIS A 289 -46.94 -3.55 19.20
N GLN A 290 -47.99 -3.15 18.48
CA GLN A 290 -49.35 -3.69 18.60
C GLN A 290 -49.45 -5.20 18.30
N TYR A 291 -48.49 -5.75 17.55
CA TYR A 291 -48.46 -7.17 17.16
C TYR A 291 -47.52 -8.04 17.99
N ASN A 292 -46.83 -7.49 18.99
CA ASN A 292 -45.94 -8.25 19.85
C ASN A 292 -46.74 -9.11 20.86
N ARG A 293 -46.64 -10.45 20.75
CA ARG A 293 -47.33 -11.40 21.63
C ARG A 293 -46.43 -12.03 22.70
N GLY A 294 -45.22 -11.49 22.87
CA GLY A 294 -44.17 -12.02 23.75
C GLY A 294 -43.24 -13.00 23.05
N LEU A 295 -42.00 -13.09 23.54
CA LEU A 295 -40.88 -13.78 22.90
C LEU A 295 -41.24 -15.21 22.44
N ILE A 296 -41.71 -16.06 23.36
CA ILE A 296 -42.00 -17.47 23.07
C ILE A 296 -43.11 -17.62 22.01
N ARG A 297 -44.16 -16.79 22.08
CA ARG A 297 -45.28 -16.86 21.12
C ARG A 297 -44.86 -16.37 19.75
N ASN A 298 -44.11 -15.27 19.67
CA ASN A 298 -43.61 -14.74 18.41
C ASN A 298 -42.67 -15.73 17.71
N TRP A 299 -41.76 -16.37 18.46
CA TRP A 299 -40.85 -17.38 17.94
C TRP A 299 -41.57 -18.66 17.49
N ARG A 300 -42.59 -19.11 18.26
CA ARG A 300 -43.44 -20.23 17.86
C ARG A 300 -44.22 -19.92 16.58
N ASP A 301 -44.82 -18.72 16.50
CA ASP A 301 -45.60 -18.30 15.32
C ASP A 301 -44.71 -18.17 14.06
N PHE A 302 -43.44 -17.76 14.23
CA PHE A 302 -42.43 -17.70 13.16
C PHE A 302 -41.95 -19.09 12.70
N LEU A 303 -41.56 -19.97 13.64
CA LEU A 303 -41.03 -21.30 13.34
C LEU A 303 -42.10 -22.27 12.84
N CYS A 304 -43.31 -22.18 13.39
CA CYS A 304 -44.45 -23.01 12.98
C CYS A 304 -45.28 -22.37 11.86
N LEU A 305 -44.68 -21.41 11.11
CA LEU A 305 -45.18 -20.73 9.91
C LEU A 305 -46.67 -20.97 9.71
N ARG A 306 -47.47 -20.28 10.55
CA ARG A 306 -48.94 -20.33 10.60
C ARG A 306 -49.52 -21.27 9.56
N GLU A 307 -49.76 -22.51 9.96
CA GLU A 307 -50.49 -23.61 9.30
C GLU A 307 -51.96 -23.23 8.97
N ARG A 308 -52.21 -21.96 8.60
CA ARG A 308 -53.51 -21.31 8.48
C ARG A 308 -53.75 -20.77 7.07
N THR A 309 -52.95 -21.20 6.10
CA THR A 309 -53.30 -21.12 4.68
C THR A 309 -54.05 -22.36 4.19
N SER A 310 -53.96 -23.52 4.88
CA SER A 310 -54.72 -24.73 4.51
C SER A 310 -56.12 -24.79 5.11
N VAL A 311 -56.34 -24.26 6.33
CA VAL A 311 -57.66 -24.37 7.00
C VAL A 311 -58.72 -23.44 6.39
N LYS A 312 -58.33 -22.36 5.70
CA LYS A 312 -59.29 -21.39 5.15
C LYS A 312 -59.77 -21.72 3.73
N SER A 313 -59.16 -22.69 3.05
CA SER A 313 -59.61 -23.18 1.74
C SER A 313 -60.65 -24.31 1.83
N GLU A 314 -60.77 -24.97 2.99
CA GLU A 314 -61.78 -26.04 3.20
C GLU A 314 -63.10 -25.52 3.79
N GLU A 315 -63.15 -24.31 4.33
CA GLU A 315 -64.41 -23.67 4.80
C GLU A 315 -65.11 -22.82 3.72
N LEU A 316 -64.65 -22.85 2.48
CA LEU A 316 -65.19 -22.09 1.34
C LEU A 316 -65.61 -22.97 0.14
N VAL A 317 -65.83 -24.27 0.34
CA VAL A 317 -66.45 -25.18 -0.65
C VAL A 317 -67.78 -25.69 -0.14
#